data_AF-A0A8T1SHP7-F1
#
_entry.id   AF-A0A8T1SHP7-F1
#
_cell.length_a   1.000
_cell.length_b   1.000
_cell.length_c   1.000
_cell.angle_alpha   90.00
_cell.angle_beta   90.00
_cell.angle_gamma   90.00
#
_symmetry.space_group_name_H-M   'P 1'
#
loop_
_entity.id
_entity.type
_entity.pdbx_description
1 polymer ?
#
loop_
_entity_poly.entity_id
_entity_poly.type
_entity_poly.pdbx_seq_one_letter_code
_entity_poly.pdbx_strand_id
1 'polypeptide(L)'
;MFLNITKMAREAKVESVSKKEKAKQRPLALNTVEMLRVASAALGMGPQHTMQIAERLYTQGYISYPRTETTHYPENFDLKESLRQQTNNPYWAETVKALLSEGVNRPRKGHDAGDHPPITPMRAATEAELGGDGWRLYEYITRHFIATLCADCKYLQTTISFIIGPEHFTCIGKMVISPGFTDIMPWQSIPLEESLPNCEKGDVFPVNEVKLLEKQTNPPDYLTEAELITLMEKHGIGTDASIPVHINNICQRNYVTVESGRRLKPTNLGIVLVHGYYKIDAELVLPTIRSAVEKQLNLIAQGKANYQQVLEHTLDIFKRKFHYFVDSIAGMDELMEVSFSPLAATGKPLSRCGKCHRFMKYIQAKPSRLHCSHCDETYSLPQNGTIKLYKELRCPLDDFELVLWSSGSRGKSYPLCPYCYNHPPFRDMKKGMGCNECTHPTCQHSLSMLGIGQCVECENGVLVLDPTSGPKWKMACNKCNVIVHFFENAHKVRVSPETCESCDAALVDVDFNKAKSPLPGDETQHSGCVFCDPVFQDLVELKHAATRHPMHRGGQGRRQGRGRGKGRRPGGRPNPKRPKDKMAALAAYFV
;
A
#
# COMPACT_ATOMS: atom_id res chain seq x y z
N MET A 1 24.43 -28.90 -5.68
CA MET A 1 25.67 -29.59 -5.26
C MET A 1 25.74 -29.71 -3.74
N PHE A 2 25.79 -28.60 -2.99
CA PHE A 2 25.87 -28.58 -1.52
C PHE A 2 24.79 -29.41 -0.80
N LEU A 3 23.52 -29.28 -1.20
CA LEU A 3 22.42 -30.07 -0.63
C LEU A 3 22.65 -31.59 -0.73
N ASN A 4 23.14 -32.08 -1.87
CA ASN A 4 23.36 -33.52 -2.06
C ASN A 4 24.52 -34.00 -1.18
N ILE A 5 25.57 -33.17 -1.02
CA ILE A 5 26.69 -33.48 -0.14
C ILE A 5 26.22 -33.54 1.32
N THR A 6 25.43 -32.57 1.78
CA THR A 6 24.86 -32.56 3.13
C THR A 6 23.89 -33.72 3.36
N LYS A 7 23.07 -34.10 2.35
CA LYS A 7 22.18 -35.26 2.44
C LYS A 7 22.91 -36.61 2.53
N MET A 8 24.11 -36.69 1.95
CA MET A 8 24.94 -37.89 2.00
C MET A 8 25.79 -37.96 3.29
N ALA A 9 25.98 -36.84 3.98
CA ALA A 9 26.70 -36.80 5.25
C ALA A 9 25.95 -37.59 6.32
N ARG A 10 26.69 -38.45 7.05
CA ARG A 10 26.16 -39.27 8.14
C ARG A 10 26.53 -38.75 9.52
N GLU A 11 27.39 -37.73 9.57
CA GLU A 11 28.02 -37.22 10.78
C GLU A 11 27.89 -35.70 10.83
N ALA A 12 27.58 -35.21 12.02
CA ALA A 12 27.58 -33.80 12.39
C ALA A 12 28.68 -33.57 13.42
N LYS A 13 29.73 -32.85 13.03
CA LYS A 13 30.86 -32.56 13.91
C LYS A 13 30.62 -31.25 14.66
N VAL A 14 30.81 -31.26 15.98
CA VAL A 14 30.74 -30.06 16.80
C VAL A 14 31.96 -29.17 16.51
N GLU A 15 31.71 -28.00 15.96
CA GLU A 15 32.72 -26.98 15.64
C GLU A 15 33.04 -26.10 16.85
N SER A 16 32.01 -25.71 17.59
CA SER A 16 32.13 -24.88 18.79
C SER A 16 30.94 -25.03 19.72
N VAL A 17 31.20 -24.83 21.01
CA VAL A 17 30.18 -24.76 22.07
C VAL A 17 30.41 -23.46 22.84
N SER A 18 29.39 -22.61 22.91
CA SER A 18 29.43 -21.36 23.66
C SER A 18 28.32 -21.35 24.69
N LYS A 19 28.68 -21.20 25.97
CA LYS A 19 27.75 -20.99 27.09
C LYS A 19 27.90 -19.56 27.59
N LYS A 20 26.83 -18.78 27.55
CA LYS A 20 26.82 -17.39 28.02
C LYS A 20 25.62 -17.16 28.93
N GLU A 21 25.89 -16.66 30.14
CA GLU A 21 24.84 -16.13 31.00
C GLU A 21 24.31 -14.83 30.38
N LYS A 22 22.99 -14.73 30.28
CA LYS A 22 22.27 -13.56 29.78
C LYS A 22 21.13 -13.22 30.74
N ALA A 23 20.71 -11.96 30.69
CA ALA A 23 19.57 -11.48 31.45
C ALA A 23 18.46 -11.01 30.50
N LYS A 24 17.22 -11.43 30.77
CA LYS A 24 16.02 -10.80 30.24
C LYS A 24 15.63 -9.72 31.25
N GLN A 25 15.76 -8.47 30.81
CA GLN A 25 15.50 -7.31 31.66
C GLN A 25 14.03 -7.24 32.06
N ARG A 26 13.77 -6.88 33.30
CA ARG A 26 12.43 -6.54 33.81
C ARG A 26 11.84 -5.35 33.04
N PRO A 27 10.50 -5.20 33.03
CA PRO A 27 9.85 -4.15 32.26
C PRO A 27 10.19 -2.74 32.79
N LEU A 28 10.00 -1.73 31.93
CA LEU A 28 9.92 -0.33 32.34
C LEU A 28 8.63 -0.12 33.17
N ALA A 29 8.50 1.01 33.85
CA ALA A 29 7.24 1.32 34.54
C ALA A 29 6.08 1.51 33.54
N LEU A 30 4.86 1.23 33.98
CA LEU A 30 3.69 1.19 33.10
C LEU A 30 3.22 2.61 32.75
N ASN A 31 3.11 2.91 31.46
CA ASN A 31 2.45 4.10 30.95
C ASN A 31 1.10 3.74 30.29
N THR A 32 0.37 4.75 29.83
CA THR A 32 -0.95 4.54 29.20
C THR A 32 -0.87 3.71 27.93
N VAL A 33 0.11 3.97 27.06
CA VAL A 33 0.25 3.27 25.79
C VAL A 33 0.45 1.77 26.03
N GLU A 34 1.37 1.39 26.92
CA GLU A 34 1.63 -0.03 27.20
C GLU A 34 0.42 -0.71 27.84
N MET A 35 -0.28 -0.04 28.77
CA MET A 35 -1.52 -0.55 29.36
C MET A 35 -2.55 -0.89 28.28
N LEU A 36 -2.79 0.02 27.32
CA LEU A 36 -3.76 -0.17 26.24
C LEU A 36 -3.32 -1.28 25.28
N ARG A 37 -2.03 -1.37 24.93
CA ARG A 37 -1.49 -2.43 24.07
C ARG A 37 -1.72 -3.80 24.67
N VAL A 38 -1.35 -3.99 25.93
CA VAL A 38 -1.47 -5.28 26.61
C VAL A 38 -2.93 -5.63 26.87
N ALA A 39 -3.77 -4.65 27.24
CA ALA A 39 -5.19 -4.90 27.41
C ALA A 39 -5.86 -5.36 26.11
N SER A 40 -5.47 -4.82 24.95
CA SER A 40 -5.98 -5.30 23.66
C SER A 40 -5.43 -6.68 23.29
N ALA A 41 -4.11 -6.85 23.33
CA ALA A 41 -3.46 -8.08 22.86
C ALA A 41 -3.69 -9.29 23.78
N ALA A 42 -3.63 -9.09 25.09
CA ALA A 42 -3.71 -10.17 26.08
C ALA A 42 -5.09 -10.28 26.75
N LEU A 43 -5.78 -9.16 26.97
CA LEU A 43 -7.08 -9.16 27.65
C LEU A 43 -8.28 -9.06 26.69
N GLY A 44 -8.04 -8.82 25.39
CA GLY A 44 -9.10 -8.66 24.40
C GLY A 44 -9.98 -7.43 24.62
N MET A 45 -9.51 -6.45 25.40
CA MET A 45 -10.24 -5.23 25.72
C MET A 45 -9.91 -4.13 24.69
N GLY A 46 -10.94 -3.50 24.13
CA GLY A 46 -10.73 -2.36 23.23
C GLY A 46 -10.16 -1.14 23.98
N PRO A 47 -9.34 -0.29 23.34
CA PRO A 47 -8.64 0.80 24.02
C PRO A 47 -9.54 1.74 24.82
N GLN A 48 -10.71 2.09 24.27
CA GLN A 48 -11.70 2.94 24.96
C GLN A 48 -12.30 2.27 26.20
N HIS A 49 -12.58 0.97 26.12
CA HIS A 49 -13.11 0.18 27.24
C HIS A 49 -12.05 0.05 28.35
N THR A 50 -10.80 -0.24 27.98
CA THR A 50 -9.67 -0.28 28.91
C THR A 50 -9.51 1.05 29.65
N MET A 51 -9.54 2.17 28.93
CA MET A 51 -9.42 3.50 29.54
C MET A 51 -10.57 3.79 30.52
N GLN A 52 -11.81 3.45 30.16
CA GLN A 52 -12.97 3.61 31.06
C GLN A 52 -12.83 2.79 32.35
N ILE A 53 -12.34 1.55 32.25
CA ILE A 53 -12.07 0.71 33.43
C ILE A 53 -10.96 1.32 34.27
N ALA A 54 -9.86 1.75 33.66
CA ALA A 54 -8.74 2.36 34.36
C ALA A 54 -9.16 3.64 35.11
N GLU A 55 -9.95 4.50 34.47
CA GLU A 55 -10.51 5.71 35.10
C GLU A 55 -11.43 5.38 36.29
N ARG A 56 -12.23 4.31 36.18
CA ARG A 56 -13.03 3.83 37.30
C ARG A 56 -12.18 3.32 38.45
N LEU A 57 -11.13 2.54 38.16
CA LEU A 57 -10.17 2.06 39.16
C LEU A 57 -9.47 3.24 39.86
N TYR A 58 -9.07 4.25 39.11
CA TYR A 58 -8.49 5.49 39.65
C TYR A 58 -9.47 6.24 40.55
N THR A 59 -10.71 6.44 40.11
CA THR A 59 -11.74 7.18 40.88
C THR A 59 -12.07 6.47 42.20
N GLN A 60 -11.94 5.14 42.24
CA GLN A 60 -12.12 4.32 43.43
C GLN A 60 -10.84 4.16 44.29
N GLY A 61 -9.76 4.84 43.90
CA GLY A 61 -8.48 4.86 44.63
C GLY A 61 -7.63 3.58 44.49
N TYR A 62 -7.93 2.69 43.54
CA TYR A 62 -7.18 1.45 43.35
C TYR A 62 -5.84 1.65 42.63
N ILE A 63 -5.78 2.60 41.68
CA ILE A 63 -4.58 2.89 40.89
C ILE A 63 -4.30 4.39 40.82
N SER A 64 -3.08 4.78 40.46
CA SER A 64 -2.73 6.16 40.12
C SER A 64 -3.39 6.59 38.80
N TYR A 65 -3.27 7.88 38.45
CA TYR A 65 -3.94 8.43 37.28
C TYR A 65 -3.50 7.70 35.98
N PRO A 66 -4.45 7.16 35.18
CA PRO A 66 -4.12 6.21 34.11
C PRO A 66 -3.77 6.87 32.77
N ARG A 67 -3.69 8.20 32.72
CA ARG A 67 -3.29 8.99 31.56
C ARG A 67 -1.95 9.64 31.89
N THR A 68 -0.88 8.96 31.47
CA THR A 68 0.50 9.39 31.64
C THR A 68 1.40 8.79 30.56
N GLU A 69 2.36 9.58 30.10
CA GLU A 69 3.45 9.14 29.22
C GLU A 69 4.70 8.70 29.99
N THR A 70 4.76 9.01 31.29
CA THR A 70 5.90 8.76 32.17
C THR A 70 6.09 7.28 32.46
N THR A 71 7.34 6.84 32.33
CA THR A 71 7.81 5.47 32.63
C THR A 71 8.91 5.48 33.71
N HIS A 72 9.09 6.61 34.40
CA HIS A 72 10.06 6.80 35.47
C HIS A 72 9.34 7.13 36.78
N TYR A 73 9.62 6.37 37.85
CA TYR A 73 9.15 6.75 39.19
C TYR A 73 10.00 7.90 39.73
N PRO A 74 9.39 8.97 40.28
CA PRO A 74 10.16 10.06 40.86
C PRO A 74 10.84 9.60 42.16
N GLU A 75 11.97 10.22 42.51
CA GLU A 75 12.80 9.82 43.65
C GLU A 75 12.07 9.89 45.01
N ASN A 76 11.02 10.71 45.10
CA ASN A 76 10.17 10.86 46.29
C ASN A 76 8.96 9.91 46.31
N PHE A 77 8.80 9.03 45.32
CA PHE A 77 7.70 8.07 45.28
C PHE A 77 7.94 6.91 46.26
N ASP A 78 7.02 6.69 47.21
CA ASP A 78 7.14 5.60 48.17
C ASP A 78 6.71 4.26 47.56
N LEU A 79 7.62 3.65 46.80
CA LEU A 79 7.44 2.33 46.18
C LEU A 79 7.16 1.24 47.22
N LYS A 80 7.73 1.37 48.42
CA LYS A 80 7.57 0.35 49.47
C LYS A 80 6.16 0.39 50.02
N GLU A 81 5.58 1.57 50.21
CA GLU A 81 4.21 1.68 50.71
C GLU A 81 3.19 1.12 49.71
N SER A 82 3.28 1.49 48.42
CA SER A 82 2.44 0.90 47.38
C SER A 82 2.59 -0.62 47.30
N LEU A 83 3.81 -1.15 47.49
CA LEU A 83 4.07 -2.59 47.54
C LEU A 83 3.46 -3.26 48.78
N ARG A 84 3.55 -2.64 49.97
CA ARG A 84 2.99 -3.18 51.21
C ARG A 84 1.49 -3.42 51.14
N GLN A 85 0.75 -2.56 50.45
CA GLN A 85 -0.69 -2.74 50.24
C GLN A 85 -1.01 -4.09 49.58
N GLN A 86 -0.08 -4.67 48.81
CA GLN A 86 -0.29 -5.91 48.06
C GLN A 86 0.10 -7.19 48.83
N THR A 87 0.53 -7.09 50.10
CA THR A 87 1.10 -8.19 50.90
C THR A 87 0.12 -9.34 51.18
N ASN A 88 -1.17 -9.07 51.19
CA ASN A 88 -2.20 -10.03 51.61
C ASN A 88 -2.95 -10.69 50.44
N ASN A 89 -2.61 -10.36 49.19
CA ASN A 89 -3.30 -10.94 48.04
C ASN A 89 -2.75 -12.35 47.70
N PRO A 90 -3.59 -13.38 47.62
CA PRO A 90 -3.12 -14.77 47.47
C PRO A 90 -2.32 -15.04 46.20
N TYR A 91 -2.51 -14.24 45.15
CA TYR A 91 -1.86 -14.45 43.85
C TYR A 91 -0.38 -14.01 43.81
N TRP A 92 0.05 -13.14 44.72
CA TRP A 92 1.40 -12.56 44.73
C TRP A 92 1.96 -12.23 46.12
N ALA A 93 1.26 -12.61 47.19
CA ALA A 93 1.68 -12.35 48.57
C ALA A 93 3.10 -12.86 48.86
N GLU A 94 3.44 -14.06 48.38
CA GLU A 94 4.77 -14.66 48.62
C GLU A 94 5.88 -13.80 48.01
N THR A 95 5.74 -13.44 46.73
CA THR A 95 6.69 -12.56 46.02
C THR A 95 6.81 -11.20 46.69
N VAL A 96 5.68 -10.60 47.09
CA VAL A 96 5.68 -9.28 47.75
C VAL A 96 6.38 -9.33 49.11
N LYS A 97 6.11 -10.37 49.92
CA LYS A 97 6.78 -10.54 51.23
C LYS A 97 8.28 -10.71 51.07
N ALA A 98 8.71 -11.53 50.11
CA ALA A 98 10.14 -11.73 49.81
C ALA A 98 10.82 -10.42 49.40
N LEU A 99 10.22 -9.63 48.51
CA LEU A 99 10.75 -8.33 48.08
C LEU A 99 10.87 -7.33 49.25
N LEU A 100 9.92 -7.35 50.19
CA LEU A 100 9.95 -6.48 51.36
C LEU A 100 11.03 -6.89 52.38
N SER A 101 11.30 -8.20 52.52
CA SER A 101 12.33 -8.71 53.43
C SER A 101 13.75 -8.61 52.86
N GLU A 102 13.94 -8.94 51.59
CA GLU A 102 15.25 -8.97 50.92
C GLU A 102 15.67 -7.58 50.43
N GLY A 103 14.69 -6.70 50.20
CA GLY A 103 14.88 -5.36 49.68
C GLY A 103 14.43 -5.24 48.22
N VAL A 104 13.66 -4.17 47.94
CA VAL A 104 13.18 -3.87 46.59
C VAL A 104 14.33 -3.46 45.67
N ASN A 105 14.34 -3.96 44.43
CA ASN A 105 15.28 -3.46 43.43
C ASN A 105 14.88 -2.07 42.98
N ARG A 106 15.88 -1.24 42.65
CA ARG A 106 15.61 0.05 42.01
C ARG A 106 14.92 -0.21 40.65
N PRO A 107 13.77 0.41 40.38
CA PRO A 107 13.14 0.33 39.07
C PRO A 107 14.11 0.76 37.98
N ARG A 108 13.93 0.21 36.78
CA ARG A 108 14.72 0.66 35.62
C ARG A 108 14.39 2.12 35.31
N LYS A 109 15.41 2.92 35.03
CA LYS A 109 15.23 4.33 34.63
C LYS A 109 14.50 4.40 33.28
N GLY A 110 13.31 5.00 33.31
CA GLY A 110 12.50 5.31 32.13
C GLY A 110 12.62 6.77 31.72
N HIS A 111 11.59 7.25 31.03
CA HIS A 111 11.40 8.65 30.64
C HIS A 111 10.42 9.33 31.59
N ASP A 112 10.73 10.56 31.99
CA ASP A 112 9.83 11.43 32.76
C ASP A 112 9.29 12.51 31.83
N ALA A 113 7.98 12.49 31.58
CA ALA A 113 7.30 13.46 30.74
C ALA A 113 6.93 14.75 31.51
N GLY A 114 7.14 14.77 32.84
CA GLY A 114 6.79 15.90 33.71
C GLY A 114 5.29 16.02 33.99
N ASP A 115 4.54 14.94 33.81
CA ASP A 115 3.08 14.86 34.01
C ASP A 115 2.71 14.19 35.34
N HIS A 116 2.54 12.88 35.36
CA HIS A 116 2.10 12.07 36.47
C HIS A 116 3.03 10.87 36.63
N PRO A 117 3.16 10.28 37.84
CA PRO A 117 3.92 9.04 38.01
C PRO A 117 3.32 7.88 37.18
N PRO A 118 4.11 6.82 36.91
CA PRO A 118 3.63 5.65 36.21
C PRO A 118 2.37 5.03 36.85
N ILE A 119 1.60 4.30 36.04
CA ILE A 119 0.36 3.65 36.46
C ILE A 119 0.68 2.57 37.50
N THR A 120 0.26 2.79 38.75
CA THR A 120 0.70 2.04 39.94
C THR A 120 -0.49 1.68 40.83
N PRO A 121 -0.55 0.47 41.43
CA PRO A 121 -1.57 0.15 42.41
C PRO A 121 -1.37 0.96 43.70
N MET A 122 -2.44 1.61 44.16
CA MET A 122 -2.45 2.47 45.35
C MET A 122 -3.19 1.85 46.53
N ARG A 123 -4.08 0.88 46.27
CA ARG A 123 -4.87 0.18 47.28
C ARG A 123 -5.05 -1.28 46.89
N ALA A 124 -5.03 -2.18 47.87
CA ALA A 124 -5.35 -3.59 47.66
C ALA A 124 -6.78 -3.76 47.12
N ALA A 125 -6.97 -4.78 46.28
CA ALA A 125 -8.27 -5.21 45.80
C ALA A 125 -8.33 -6.73 45.77
N THR A 126 -9.56 -7.25 45.78
CA THR A 126 -9.85 -8.66 45.54
C THR A 126 -10.67 -8.84 44.26
N GLU A 127 -10.65 -10.05 43.70
CA GLU A 127 -11.46 -10.39 42.53
C GLU A 127 -12.96 -10.25 42.82
N ALA A 128 -13.38 -10.54 44.05
CA ALA A 128 -14.76 -10.38 44.50
C ALA A 128 -15.22 -8.91 44.53
N GLU A 129 -14.31 -7.97 44.84
CA GLU A 129 -14.62 -6.54 44.87
C GLU A 129 -14.71 -5.92 43.47
N LEU A 130 -13.78 -6.26 42.57
CA LEU A 130 -13.66 -5.61 41.28
C LEU A 130 -14.46 -6.31 40.17
N GLY A 131 -14.47 -7.65 40.17
CA GLY A 131 -15.14 -8.49 39.18
C GLY A 131 -14.66 -8.31 37.73
N GLY A 132 -14.87 -9.35 36.91
CA GLY A 132 -14.76 -9.31 35.44
C GLY A 132 -13.53 -8.55 34.92
N ASP A 133 -13.76 -7.62 33.99
CA ASP A 133 -12.70 -6.84 33.37
C ASP A 133 -11.99 -5.86 34.33
N GLY A 134 -12.68 -5.42 35.39
CA GLY A 134 -12.09 -4.57 36.42
C GLY A 134 -10.94 -5.28 37.14
N TRP A 135 -11.18 -6.52 37.56
CA TRP A 135 -10.16 -7.35 38.18
C TRP A 135 -9.03 -7.68 37.21
N ARG A 136 -9.35 -8.11 35.98
CA ARG A 136 -8.34 -8.50 34.97
C ARG A 136 -7.35 -7.37 34.67
N LEU A 137 -7.82 -6.12 34.55
CA LEU A 137 -6.94 -4.97 34.33
C LEU A 137 -6.13 -4.61 35.58
N TYR A 138 -6.77 -4.60 36.75
CA TYR A 138 -6.09 -4.33 38.03
C TYR A 138 -5.00 -5.37 38.34
N GLU A 139 -5.27 -6.65 38.11
CA GLU A 139 -4.31 -7.74 38.26
C GLU A 139 -3.07 -7.51 37.39
N TYR A 140 -3.27 -7.18 36.11
CA TYR A 140 -2.15 -6.88 35.22
C TYR A 140 -1.33 -5.68 35.70
N ILE A 141 -1.98 -4.56 36.04
CA ILE A 141 -1.30 -3.35 36.56
C ILE A 141 -0.49 -3.69 37.81
N THR A 142 -1.06 -4.49 38.72
CA THR A 142 -0.41 -4.87 39.98
C THR A 142 0.78 -5.78 39.75
N ARG A 143 0.64 -6.85 38.95
CA ARG A 143 1.74 -7.76 38.60
C ARG A 143 2.85 -7.02 37.87
N HIS A 144 2.51 -6.11 36.96
CA HIS A 144 3.47 -5.30 36.22
C HIS A 144 4.26 -4.37 37.16
N PHE A 145 3.58 -3.68 38.08
CA PHE A 145 4.24 -2.87 39.11
C PHE A 145 5.23 -3.71 39.94
N ILE A 146 4.80 -4.85 40.48
CA ILE A 146 5.66 -5.75 41.26
C ILE A 146 6.88 -6.19 40.43
N ALA A 147 6.66 -6.55 39.16
CA ALA A 147 7.74 -6.95 38.25
C ALA A 147 8.81 -5.86 38.05
N THR A 148 8.45 -4.57 38.10
CA THR A 148 9.43 -3.47 38.00
C THR A 148 10.39 -3.40 39.21
N LEU A 149 9.99 -3.99 40.34
CA LEU A 149 10.75 -4.06 41.59
C LEU A 149 11.48 -5.40 41.78
N CYS A 150 11.16 -6.40 40.97
CA CYS A 150 11.86 -7.69 40.94
C CYS A 150 13.26 -7.60 40.32
N ALA A 151 14.04 -8.67 40.47
CA ALA A 151 15.29 -8.84 39.73
C ALA A 151 15.02 -9.23 38.26
N ASP A 152 16.02 -9.00 37.41
CA ASP A 152 15.99 -9.49 36.02
C ASP A 152 16.00 -11.02 35.97
N CYS A 153 15.37 -11.60 34.94
CA CYS A 153 15.39 -13.04 34.72
C CYS A 153 16.75 -13.46 34.16
N LYS A 154 17.47 -14.36 34.83
CA LYS A 154 18.79 -14.84 34.42
C LYS A 154 18.68 -16.22 33.78
N TYR A 155 19.34 -16.41 32.64
CA TYR A 155 19.33 -17.66 31.91
C TYR A 155 20.69 -17.95 31.26
N LEU A 156 21.00 -19.23 31.13
CA LEU A 156 22.15 -19.72 30.40
C LEU A 156 21.73 -19.97 28.94
N GLN A 157 22.31 -19.22 28.01
CA GLN A 157 22.18 -19.52 26.59
C GLN A 157 23.36 -20.40 26.16
N THR A 158 23.05 -21.61 25.71
CA THR A 158 24.01 -22.51 25.07
C THR A 158 23.80 -22.46 23.56
N THR A 159 24.88 -22.27 22.81
CA THR A 159 24.88 -22.28 21.35
C THR A 159 25.93 -23.28 20.88
N ILE A 160 25.48 -24.28 20.13
CA ILE A 160 26.33 -25.33 19.57
C ILE A 160 26.33 -25.16 18.06
N SER A 161 27.51 -25.06 17.46
CA SER A 161 27.70 -24.99 16.01
C SER A 161 28.18 -26.35 15.51
N PHE A 162 27.56 -26.82 14.44
CA PHE A 162 27.87 -28.09 13.80
C PHE A 162 28.30 -27.88 12.35
N ILE A 163 29.20 -28.75 11.89
CA ILE A 163 29.54 -28.88 10.47
C ILE A 163 28.96 -30.20 9.98
N ILE A 164 28.14 -30.13 8.92
CA ILE A 164 27.57 -31.30 8.23
C ILE A 164 27.94 -31.21 6.74
N GLY A 165 28.94 -31.98 6.33
CA GLY A 165 29.57 -31.80 5.03
C GLY A 165 30.24 -30.42 4.93
N PRO A 166 29.93 -29.59 3.92
CA PRO A 166 30.46 -28.23 3.79
C PRO A 166 29.62 -27.16 4.50
N GLU A 167 28.45 -27.50 5.06
CA GLU A 167 27.49 -26.53 5.58
C GLU A 167 27.56 -26.40 7.10
N HIS A 168 27.28 -25.20 7.61
CA HIS A 168 27.26 -24.88 9.04
C HIS A 168 25.82 -24.81 9.56
N PHE A 169 25.57 -25.43 10.70
CA PHE A 169 24.29 -25.43 11.40
C PHE A 169 24.48 -24.97 12.84
N THR A 170 23.47 -24.35 13.43
CA THR A 170 23.50 -23.94 14.85
C THR A 170 22.25 -24.39 15.57
N CYS A 171 22.40 -24.91 16.79
CA CYS A 171 21.30 -25.05 17.72
C CYS A 171 21.51 -24.12 18.94
N ILE A 172 20.40 -23.59 19.45
CA ILE A 172 20.39 -22.68 20.60
C ILE A 172 19.42 -23.26 21.61
N GLY A 173 19.84 -23.37 22.87
CA GLY A 173 19.00 -23.77 23.98
C GLY A 173 19.14 -22.79 25.14
N LYS A 174 18.05 -22.56 25.86
CA LYS A 174 18.03 -21.66 27.02
C LYS A 174 17.62 -22.43 28.26
N MET A 175 18.38 -22.24 29.34
CA MET A 175 18.07 -22.80 30.66
C MET A 175 17.91 -21.66 31.66
N VAL A 176 16.76 -21.58 32.32
CA VAL A 176 16.51 -20.56 33.35
C VAL A 176 17.39 -20.87 34.57
N ILE A 177 18.15 -19.87 35.02
CA ILE A 177 18.96 -19.93 36.25
C ILE A 177 18.16 -19.33 37.40
N SER A 178 17.53 -18.18 37.15
CA SER A 178 16.66 -17.50 38.10
C SER A 178 15.50 -16.84 37.35
N PRO A 179 14.24 -17.11 37.72
CA PRO A 179 13.09 -16.56 37.02
C PRO A 179 12.97 -15.03 37.19
N GLY A 180 13.40 -14.47 38.31
CA GLY A 180 13.27 -13.04 38.58
C GLY A 180 11.82 -12.56 38.37
N PHE A 181 11.64 -11.45 37.66
CA PHE A 181 10.31 -10.89 37.39
C PHE A 181 9.37 -11.80 36.58
N THR A 182 9.86 -12.83 35.88
CA THR A 182 8.98 -13.72 35.10
C THR A 182 8.19 -14.68 35.97
N ASP A 183 8.51 -14.80 37.25
CA ASP A 183 7.72 -15.54 38.23
C ASP A 183 6.35 -14.87 38.46
N ILE A 184 6.34 -13.54 38.64
CA ILE A 184 5.11 -12.75 38.80
C ILE A 184 4.39 -12.48 37.47
N MET A 185 5.11 -12.55 36.34
CA MET A 185 4.57 -12.43 34.97
C MET A 185 4.88 -13.68 34.11
N PRO A 186 4.18 -14.82 34.33
CA PRO A 186 4.50 -16.11 33.70
C PRO A 186 4.42 -16.10 32.16
N TRP A 187 3.56 -15.26 31.58
CA TRP A 187 3.46 -15.10 30.12
C TRP A 187 4.72 -14.46 29.49
N GLN A 188 5.63 -13.92 30.30
CA GLN A 188 6.96 -13.49 29.87
C GLN A 188 8.08 -14.47 30.26
N SER A 189 7.76 -15.66 30.75
CA SER A 189 8.76 -16.70 31.04
C SER A 189 9.52 -17.13 29.78
N ILE A 190 10.74 -17.65 29.99
CA ILE A 190 11.48 -18.33 28.94
C ILE A 190 10.84 -19.71 28.77
N PRO A 191 10.44 -20.12 27.55
CA PRO A 191 9.84 -21.43 27.32
C PRO A 191 10.74 -22.54 27.86
N LEU A 192 10.12 -23.54 28.49
CA LEU A 192 10.78 -24.78 28.85
C LEU A 192 11.10 -25.54 27.55
N GLU A 193 12.36 -25.45 27.12
CA GLU A 193 12.93 -26.24 26.04
C GLU A 193 13.59 -27.49 26.63
N GLU A 194 13.67 -28.56 25.84
CA GLU A 194 14.48 -29.72 26.21
C GLU A 194 15.93 -29.29 26.41
N SER A 195 16.56 -29.80 27.47
CA SER A 195 17.96 -29.50 27.74
C SER A 195 18.83 -29.99 26.58
N LEU A 196 19.66 -29.10 26.03
CA LEU A 196 20.65 -29.50 25.05
C LEU A 196 21.61 -30.54 25.64
N PRO A 197 22.04 -31.55 24.85
CA PRO A 197 23.02 -32.51 25.30
C PRO A 197 24.33 -31.81 25.66
N ASN A 198 25.02 -32.31 26.68
CA ASN A 198 26.39 -31.89 26.94
C ASN A 198 27.31 -32.48 25.86
N CYS A 199 28.04 -31.61 25.17
CA CYS A 199 29.02 -31.98 24.17
C CYS A 199 30.22 -31.01 24.22
N GLU A 200 31.33 -31.44 23.65
CA GLU A 200 32.57 -30.71 23.52
C GLU A 200 32.93 -30.48 22.05
N LYS A 201 33.85 -29.54 21.81
CA LYS A 201 34.38 -29.29 20.47
C LYS A 201 35.08 -30.56 19.98
N GLY A 202 34.68 -31.04 18.81
CA GLY A 202 35.23 -32.25 18.21
C GLY A 202 34.31 -33.46 18.31
N ASP A 203 33.29 -33.43 19.17
CA ASP A 203 32.29 -34.49 19.25
C ASP A 203 31.57 -34.69 17.92
N VAL A 204 31.12 -35.92 17.67
CA VAL A 204 30.44 -36.30 16.44
C VAL A 204 29.09 -36.93 16.77
N PHE A 205 28.03 -36.38 16.18
CA PHE A 205 26.68 -36.90 16.29
C PHE A 205 26.22 -37.53 14.98
N PRO A 206 25.43 -38.63 15.01
CA PRO A 206 24.85 -39.20 13.81
C PRO A 206 23.76 -38.29 13.23
N VAL A 207 23.79 -38.08 11.91
CA VAL A 207 22.75 -37.35 11.18
C VAL A 207 21.65 -38.33 10.79
N ASN A 208 20.53 -38.25 11.51
CA ASN A 208 19.38 -39.13 11.27
C ASN A 208 18.58 -38.71 10.03
N GLU A 209 18.35 -37.41 9.84
CA GLU A 209 17.51 -36.89 8.76
C GLU A 209 17.98 -35.52 8.27
N VAL A 210 17.99 -35.32 6.95
CA VAL A 210 18.21 -34.02 6.29
C VAL A 210 17.07 -33.74 5.32
N LYS A 211 16.23 -32.75 5.66
CA LYS A 211 15.11 -32.30 4.83
C LYS A 211 15.34 -30.89 4.33
N LEU A 212 15.08 -30.66 3.04
CA LEU A 212 14.93 -29.32 2.49
C LEU A 212 13.45 -28.95 2.57
N LEU A 213 13.12 -27.94 3.36
CA LEU A 213 11.76 -27.45 3.49
C LEU A 213 11.54 -26.29 2.52
N GLU A 214 10.62 -26.48 1.58
CA GLU A 214 10.10 -25.37 0.78
C GLU A 214 9.15 -24.54 1.65
N LYS A 215 9.37 -23.22 1.69
CA LYS A 215 8.52 -22.27 2.42
C LYS A 215 8.27 -21.05 1.54
N GLN A 216 7.13 -20.40 1.77
CA GLN A 216 6.78 -19.14 1.12
C GLN A 216 6.63 -18.04 2.18
N THR A 217 7.00 -16.81 1.83
CA THR A 217 6.71 -15.65 2.68
C THR A 217 5.21 -15.41 2.72
N ASN A 218 4.67 -15.16 3.91
CA ASN A 218 3.26 -14.79 4.06
C ASN A 218 3.09 -13.27 3.95
N PRO A 219 1.99 -12.78 3.36
CA PRO A 219 1.66 -11.36 3.42
C PRO A 219 1.41 -10.94 4.88
N PRO A 220 1.61 -9.66 5.23
CA PRO A 220 1.21 -9.15 6.53
C PRO A 220 -0.31 -9.25 6.70
N ASP A 221 -0.74 -9.48 7.94
CA ASP A 221 -2.15 -9.41 8.31
C ASP A 221 -2.59 -7.96 8.52
N TYR A 222 -3.89 -7.74 8.75
CA TYR A 222 -4.40 -6.43 9.16
C TYR A 222 -3.85 -6.02 10.53
N LEU A 223 -3.72 -4.72 10.74
CA LEU A 223 -3.24 -4.16 12.00
C LEU A 223 -4.16 -4.57 13.16
N THR A 224 -3.58 -5.05 14.23
CA THR A 224 -4.24 -5.11 15.54
C THR A 224 -4.36 -3.71 16.14
N GLU A 225 -5.26 -3.51 17.08
CA GLU A 225 -5.32 -2.24 17.81
C GLU A 225 -4.02 -1.92 18.55
N ALA A 226 -3.32 -2.92 19.10
CA ALA A 226 -2.03 -2.73 19.75
C ALA A 226 -0.95 -2.22 18.77
N GLU A 227 -0.94 -2.72 17.53
CA GLU A 227 -0.04 -2.22 16.48
C GLU A 227 -0.44 -0.80 16.03
N LEU A 228 -1.74 -0.50 15.91
CA LEU A 228 -2.19 0.85 15.59
C LEU A 228 -1.79 1.86 16.67
N ILE A 229 -1.94 1.51 17.96
CA ILE A 229 -1.47 2.34 19.07
C ILE A 229 0.04 2.60 18.95
N THR A 230 0.83 1.57 18.63
CA THR A 230 2.28 1.70 18.45
C THR A 230 2.63 2.62 17.28
N LEU A 231 1.87 2.57 16.18
CA LEU A 231 2.05 3.49 15.06
C LEU A 231 1.67 4.93 15.43
N MET A 232 0.58 5.12 16.18
CA MET A 232 0.15 6.43 16.67
C MET A 232 1.21 7.08 17.56
N GLU A 233 1.73 6.34 18.55
CA GLU A 233 2.84 6.78 19.42
C GLU A 233 4.11 7.09 18.62
N LYS A 234 4.52 6.17 17.73
CA LYS A 234 5.72 6.34 16.87
C LYS A 234 5.64 7.60 16.01
N HIS A 235 4.44 7.93 15.51
CA HIS A 235 4.23 9.08 14.65
C HIS A 235 3.82 10.35 15.40
N GLY A 236 3.70 10.30 16.74
CA GLY A 236 3.31 11.43 17.57
C GLY A 236 1.95 11.99 17.20
N ILE A 237 0.97 11.10 17.01
CA ILE A 237 -0.42 11.47 16.75
C ILE A 237 -1.34 10.85 17.81
N GLY A 238 -2.15 11.69 18.44
CA GLY A 238 -2.86 11.31 19.65
C GLY A 238 -1.91 11.24 20.85
N THR A 239 -2.42 11.71 21.97
CA THR A 239 -1.79 11.60 23.28
C THR A 239 -2.34 10.39 24.03
N ASP A 240 -1.72 10.05 25.16
CA ASP A 240 -2.24 9.12 26.18
C ASP A 240 -3.76 9.24 26.42
N ALA A 241 -4.30 10.45 26.43
CA ALA A 241 -5.71 10.77 26.64
C ALA A 241 -6.60 10.60 25.41
N SER A 242 -6.06 10.70 24.19
CA SER A 242 -6.86 10.81 22.95
C SER A 242 -6.73 9.62 22.01
N ILE A 243 -5.67 8.81 22.10
CA ILE A 243 -5.51 7.57 21.33
C ILE A 243 -6.74 6.65 21.45
N PRO A 244 -7.27 6.33 22.66
CA PRO A 244 -8.44 5.47 22.80
C PRO A 244 -9.67 6.00 22.06
N VAL A 245 -9.87 7.31 22.13
CA VAL A 245 -11.00 8.01 21.52
C VAL A 245 -10.91 7.97 20.00
N HIS A 246 -9.74 8.24 19.44
CA HIS A 246 -9.53 8.21 17.98
C HIS A 246 -9.75 6.82 17.39
N ILE A 247 -9.24 5.77 18.04
CA ILE A 247 -9.46 4.38 17.61
C ILE A 247 -10.95 4.01 17.71
N ASN A 248 -11.61 4.37 18.81
CA ASN A 248 -13.05 4.12 18.95
C ASN A 248 -13.89 4.85 17.90
N ASN A 249 -13.53 6.09 17.55
CA ASN A 249 -14.26 6.88 16.55
C ASN A 249 -14.28 6.23 15.17
N ILE A 250 -13.15 5.67 14.71
CA ILE A 250 -13.09 5.03 13.38
C ILE A 250 -13.86 3.71 13.33
N CYS A 251 -13.95 3.00 14.47
CA CYS A 251 -14.80 1.81 14.62
C CYS A 251 -16.29 2.20 14.65
N GLN A 252 -16.68 3.20 15.45
CA GLN A 252 -18.07 3.66 15.55
C GLN A 252 -18.62 4.21 14.23
N ARG A 253 -17.77 4.86 13.43
CA ARG A 253 -18.12 5.35 12.09
C ARG A 253 -18.08 4.26 11.01
N ASN A 254 -17.81 3.01 11.39
CA ASN A 254 -17.75 1.86 10.50
C ASN A 254 -16.75 2.03 9.34
N TYR A 255 -15.62 2.69 9.60
CA TYR A 255 -14.49 2.73 8.65
C TYR A 255 -13.62 1.49 8.76
N VAL A 256 -13.59 0.90 9.95
CA VAL A 256 -12.96 -0.38 10.25
C VAL A 256 -13.90 -1.24 11.10
N THR A 257 -13.83 -2.55 10.94
CA THR A 257 -14.46 -3.53 11.82
C THR A 257 -13.40 -4.26 12.64
N VAL A 258 -13.76 -4.67 13.85
CA VAL A 258 -12.85 -5.45 14.70
C VAL A 258 -13.12 -6.94 14.51
N GLU A 259 -12.17 -7.67 13.94
CA GLU A 259 -12.22 -9.12 13.77
C GLU A 259 -11.52 -9.87 14.92
N SER A 260 -11.46 -11.20 14.84
CA SER A 260 -10.79 -12.05 15.83
C SER A 260 -9.33 -11.64 16.02
N GLY A 261 -8.84 -11.69 17.26
CA GLY A 261 -7.50 -11.18 17.60
C GLY A 261 -7.40 -9.65 17.63
N ARG A 262 -8.52 -8.93 17.75
CA ARG A 262 -8.57 -7.45 17.77
C ARG A 262 -7.96 -6.81 16.51
N ARG A 263 -8.06 -7.49 15.37
CA ARG A 263 -7.59 -7.00 14.06
C ARG A 263 -8.58 -5.99 13.48
N LEU A 264 -8.07 -4.87 12.98
CA LEU A 264 -8.82 -3.77 12.39
C LEU A 264 -8.89 -3.96 10.88
N LYS A 265 -10.01 -4.49 10.40
CA LYS A 265 -10.23 -4.68 8.97
C LYS A 265 -10.93 -3.46 8.36
N PRO A 266 -10.34 -2.80 7.35
CA PRO A 266 -11.00 -1.70 6.67
C PRO A 266 -12.31 -2.14 6.01
N THR A 267 -13.35 -1.33 6.16
CA THR A 267 -14.59 -1.49 5.39
C THR A 267 -14.42 -0.87 4.00
N ASN A 268 -15.32 -1.19 3.07
CA ASN A 268 -15.32 -0.56 1.74
C ASN A 268 -15.35 0.98 1.85
N LEU A 269 -16.10 1.52 2.83
CA LEU A 269 -16.16 2.97 3.06
C LEU A 269 -14.82 3.51 3.56
N GLY A 270 -14.21 2.85 4.54
CA GLY A 270 -12.88 3.24 5.03
C GLY A 270 -11.83 3.26 3.91
N ILE A 271 -11.80 2.22 3.07
CA ILE A 271 -10.85 2.10 1.95
C ILE A 271 -11.03 3.25 0.96
N VAL A 272 -12.27 3.47 0.50
CA VAL A 272 -12.58 4.52 -0.49
C VAL A 272 -12.26 5.90 0.04
N LEU A 273 -12.61 6.18 1.30
CA LEU A 273 -12.29 7.45 1.94
C LEU A 273 -10.78 7.70 1.94
N VAL A 274 -9.99 6.76 2.43
CA VAL A 274 -8.53 6.90 2.53
C VAL A 274 -7.88 7.04 1.15
N HIS A 275 -8.26 6.20 0.18
CA HIS A 275 -7.73 6.28 -1.18
C HIS A 275 -8.10 7.60 -1.87
N GLY A 276 -9.33 8.07 -1.67
CA GLY A 276 -9.80 9.34 -2.22
C GLY A 276 -9.11 10.55 -1.60
N TYR A 277 -8.99 10.59 -0.27
CA TYR A 277 -8.21 11.62 0.41
C TYR A 277 -6.75 11.62 -0.07
N TYR A 278 -6.12 10.45 -0.18
CA TYR A 278 -4.72 10.35 -0.61
C TYR A 278 -4.52 10.79 -2.07
N LYS A 279 -5.45 10.43 -2.96
CA LYS A 279 -5.42 10.80 -4.38
C LYS A 279 -5.55 12.32 -4.57
N ILE A 280 -6.35 12.98 -3.73
CA ILE A 280 -6.52 14.43 -3.77
C ILE A 280 -5.31 15.11 -3.12
N ASP A 281 -5.05 14.80 -1.85
CA ASP A 281 -3.98 15.38 -1.06
C ASP A 281 -3.47 14.38 -0.01
N ALA A 282 -2.29 13.80 -0.26
CA ALA A 282 -1.67 12.81 0.61
C ALA A 282 -1.44 13.32 2.05
N GLU A 283 -1.28 14.63 2.26
CA GLU A 283 -1.06 15.21 3.59
C GLU A 283 -2.31 15.16 4.48
N LEU A 284 -3.50 14.87 3.93
CA LEU A 284 -4.72 14.63 4.71
C LEU A 284 -4.76 13.25 5.36
N VAL A 285 -3.96 12.29 4.86
CA VAL A 285 -3.90 10.90 5.35
C VAL A 285 -2.63 10.66 6.15
N LEU A 286 -1.50 11.19 5.68
CA LEU A 286 -0.22 11.01 6.34
C LEU A 286 -0.20 11.70 7.72
N PRO A 287 0.46 11.11 8.73
CA PRO A 287 0.44 11.65 10.10
C PRO A 287 1.22 12.95 10.27
N THR A 288 1.98 13.38 9.25
CA THR A 288 2.95 14.48 9.33
C THR A 288 2.32 15.80 9.78
N ILE A 289 1.26 16.27 9.11
CA ILE A 289 0.59 17.54 9.47
C ILE A 289 0.00 17.43 10.88
N ARG A 290 -0.65 16.31 11.19
CA ARG A 290 -1.25 16.08 12.51
C ARG A 290 -0.19 16.16 13.62
N SER A 291 0.94 15.47 13.45
CA SER A 291 2.04 15.47 14.43
C SER A 291 2.66 16.86 14.62
N ALA A 292 2.72 17.67 13.57
CA ALA A 292 3.23 19.03 13.65
C ALA A 292 2.31 19.94 14.49
N VAL A 293 1.00 19.83 14.29
CA VAL A 293 0.00 20.55 15.09
C VAL A 293 0.08 20.12 16.56
N GLU A 294 0.19 18.82 16.85
CA GLU A 294 0.31 18.36 18.25
C GLU A 294 1.58 18.87 18.94
N LYS A 295 2.70 18.91 18.24
CA LYS A 295 3.93 19.54 18.75
C LYS A 295 3.73 21.03 19.03
N GLN A 296 3.04 21.76 18.16
CA GLN A 296 2.72 23.18 18.38
C GLN A 296 1.81 23.38 19.60
N LEU A 297 0.82 22.51 19.80
CA LEU A 297 -0.04 22.53 20.99
C LEU A 297 0.77 22.29 22.27
N ASN A 298 1.73 21.36 22.25
CA ASN A 298 2.63 21.14 23.37
C ASN A 298 3.53 22.36 23.66
N LEU A 299 3.98 23.09 22.62
CA LEU A 299 4.71 24.33 22.82
C LEU A 299 3.85 25.42 23.47
N ILE A 300 2.55 25.48 23.16
CA ILE A 300 1.62 26.39 23.86
C ILE A 300 1.51 26.00 25.33
N ALA A 301 1.33 24.72 25.64
CA ALA A 301 1.22 24.23 27.02
C ALA A 301 2.49 24.54 27.85
N GLN A 302 3.66 24.57 27.21
CA GLN A 302 4.94 24.96 27.83
C GLN A 302 5.17 26.47 27.89
N GLY A 303 4.25 27.30 27.37
CA GLY A 303 4.43 28.75 27.28
C GLY A 303 5.47 29.20 26.23
N LYS A 304 5.85 28.31 25.31
CA LYS A 304 6.87 28.56 24.25
C LYS A 304 6.27 28.97 22.90
N ALA A 305 4.95 28.91 22.74
CA ALA A 305 4.25 29.35 21.54
C ALA A 305 2.98 30.12 21.89
N ASN A 306 2.62 31.10 21.06
CA ASN A 306 1.40 31.87 21.23
C ASN A 306 0.19 31.13 20.63
N TYR A 307 -0.87 31.01 21.43
CA TYR A 307 -2.11 30.34 21.03
C TYR A 307 -2.71 30.90 19.73
N GLN A 308 -2.85 32.22 19.62
CA GLN A 308 -3.50 32.87 18.49
C GLN A 308 -2.70 32.68 17.20
N GLN A 309 -1.37 32.77 17.27
CA GLN A 309 -0.50 32.54 16.11
C GLN A 309 -0.61 31.12 15.58
N VAL A 310 -0.59 30.12 16.47
CA VAL A 310 -0.74 28.70 16.08
C VAL A 310 -2.12 28.45 15.46
N LEU A 311 -3.18 29.03 16.04
CA LEU A 311 -4.54 28.89 15.53
C LEU A 311 -4.67 29.48 14.12
N GLU A 312 -4.26 30.73 13.91
CA GLU A 312 -4.34 31.42 12.61
C GLU A 312 -3.54 30.70 11.54
N HIS A 313 -2.31 30.27 11.87
CA HIS A 313 -1.45 29.52 10.97
C HIS A 313 -2.09 28.19 10.54
N THR A 314 -2.62 27.44 11.50
CA THR A 314 -3.25 26.14 11.23
C THR A 314 -4.51 26.32 10.38
N LEU A 315 -5.36 27.30 10.72
CA LEU A 315 -6.59 27.58 9.95
C LEU A 315 -6.28 28.03 8.51
N ASP A 316 -5.26 28.85 8.28
CA ASP A 316 -4.86 29.27 6.94
C ASP A 316 -4.40 28.09 6.08
N ILE A 317 -3.61 27.16 6.66
CA ILE A 317 -3.22 25.91 5.99
C ILE A 317 -4.46 25.10 5.61
N PHE A 318 -5.34 24.80 6.57
CA PHE A 318 -6.51 23.95 6.30
C PHE A 318 -7.54 24.62 5.40
N LYS A 319 -7.66 25.95 5.41
CA LYS A 319 -8.50 26.69 4.46
C LYS A 319 -8.03 26.50 3.02
N ARG A 320 -6.72 26.60 2.77
CA ARG A 320 -6.15 26.36 1.43
C ARG A 320 -6.33 24.92 0.98
N LYS A 321 -6.07 23.96 1.89
CA LYS A 321 -6.31 22.53 1.63
C LYS A 321 -7.78 22.25 1.31
N PHE A 322 -8.70 22.87 2.05
CA PHE A 322 -10.14 22.72 1.81
C PHE A 322 -10.56 23.22 0.42
N HIS A 323 -10.12 24.42 0.01
CA HIS A 323 -10.40 24.92 -1.35
C HIS A 323 -9.87 23.97 -2.43
N TYR A 324 -8.62 23.55 -2.31
CA TYR A 324 -8.02 22.60 -3.25
C TYR A 324 -8.73 21.24 -3.26
N PHE A 325 -9.18 20.76 -2.09
CA PHE A 325 -9.92 19.52 -1.96
C PHE A 325 -11.26 19.59 -2.71
N VAL A 326 -12.00 20.69 -2.55
CA VAL A 326 -13.29 20.92 -3.23
C VAL A 326 -13.08 21.02 -4.75
N ASP A 327 -12.06 21.74 -5.21
CA ASP A 327 -11.74 21.86 -6.65
C ASP A 327 -11.38 20.50 -7.28
N SER A 328 -10.86 19.57 -6.46
CA SER A 328 -10.40 18.24 -6.88
C SER A 328 -11.37 17.11 -6.50
N ILE A 329 -12.60 17.43 -6.09
CA ILE A 329 -13.57 16.47 -5.53
C ILE A 329 -13.94 15.35 -6.51
N ALA A 330 -13.82 15.58 -7.82
CA ALA A 330 -14.04 14.57 -8.85
C ALA A 330 -13.21 13.29 -8.62
N GLY A 331 -12.01 13.42 -8.05
CA GLY A 331 -11.17 12.28 -7.71
C GLY A 331 -11.78 11.34 -6.66
N MET A 332 -12.60 11.89 -5.75
CA MET A 332 -13.36 11.20 -4.73
C MET A 332 -14.62 10.55 -5.32
N ASP A 333 -15.37 11.31 -6.12
CA ASP A 333 -16.63 10.86 -6.73
C ASP A 333 -16.43 9.63 -7.62
N GLU A 334 -15.35 9.61 -8.41
CA GLU A 334 -14.97 8.45 -9.23
C GLU A 334 -14.81 7.16 -8.40
N LEU A 335 -14.26 7.25 -7.19
CA LEU A 335 -14.03 6.09 -6.32
C LEU A 335 -15.32 5.69 -5.59
N MET A 336 -16.11 6.67 -5.13
CA MET A 336 -17.40 6.43 -4.48
C MET A 336 -18.40 5.79 -5.44
N GLU A 337 -18.48 6.24 -6.69
CA GLU A 337 -19.32 5.63 -7.73
C GLU A 337 -18.94 4.17 -7.98
N VAL A 338 -17.65 3.83 -7.88
CA VAL A 338 -17.17 2.47 -8.11
C VAL A 338 -17.58 1.53 -6.99
N SER A 339 -17.46 1.96 -5.74
CA SER A 339 -17.64 1.06 -4.59
C SER A 339 -19.05 1.02 -4.03
N PHE A 340 -19.85 2.08 -4.25
CA PHE A 340 -21.20 2.22 -3.68
C PHE A 340 -22.32 2.26 -4.70
N SER A 341 -22.01 2.30 -6.00
CA SER A 341 -23.06 2.11 -6.98
C SER A 341 -23.59 0.67 -6.94
N PRO A 342 -24.92 0.45 -7.09
CA PRO A 342 -25.47 -0.86 -7.43
C PRO A 342 -24.82 -1.50 -8.69
N LEU A 343 -24.06 -0.70 -9.46
CA LEU A 343 -23.22 -1.10 -10.59
C LEU A 343 -21.97 -1.92 -10.25
N ALA A 344 -21.43 -1.88 -9.03
CA ALA A 344 -20.35 -2.80 -8.63
C ALA A 344 -20.83 -4.26 -8.56
N ALA A 345 -22.10 -4.44 -8.20
CA ALA A 345 -22.80 -5.72 -8.24
C ALA A 345 -23.26 -6.08 -9.66
N THR A 346 -23.52 -5.08 -10.53
CA THR A 346 -24.00 -5.29 -11.89
C THR A 346 -22.90 -5.07 -12.94
N GLY A 347 -22.37 -6.18 -13.44
CA GLY A 347 -21.44 -6.21 -14.55
C GLY A 347 -21.21 -7.65 -14.99
N LYS A 348 -21.02 -7.86 -16.29
CA LYS A 348 -20.77 -9.21 -16.82
C LYS A 348 -19.26 -9.48 -16.78
N PRO A 349 -18.80 -10.67 -16.35
CA PRO A 349 -17.42 -11.07 -16.56
C PRO A 349 -17.01 -10.85 -18.01
N LEU A 350 -15.90 -10.12 -18.24
CA LEU A 350 -15.45 -9.81 -19.60
C LEU A 350 -14.00 -10.19 -19.86
N SER A 351 -13.06 -9.77 -19.02
CA SER A 351 -11.63 -10.05 -19.18
C SER A 351 -10.97 -10.34 -17.84
N ARG A 352 -9.82 -11.02 -17.82
CA ARG A 352 -9.07 -11.36 -16.60
C ARG A 352 -8.10 -10.25 -16.18
N CYS A 353 -8.02 -10.05 -14.86
CA CYS A 353 -7.05 -9.16 -14.24
C CYS A 353 -5.65 -9.79 -14.30
N GLY A 354 -4.62 -9.04 -14.71
CA GLY A 354 -3.24 -9.54 -14.74
C GLY A 354 -2.61 -9.72 -13.36
N LYS A 355 -3.19 -9.10 -12.31
CA LYS A 355 -2.68 -9.20 -10.93
C LYS A 355 -3.12 -10.48 -10.20
N CYS A 356 -4.38 -10.89 -10.41
CA CYS A 356 -4.96 -12.03 -9.69
C CYS A 356 -5.58 -13.10 -10.59
N HIS A 357 -5.54 -12.92 -11.90
CA HIS A 357 -6.06 -13.82 -12.94
C HIS A 357 -7.56 -14.16 -12.84
N ARG A 358 -8.30 -13.46 -11.97
CA ARG A 358 -9.76 -13.55 -11.87
C ARG A 358 -10.44 -12.62 -12.86
N PHE A 359 -11.67 -12.97 -13.23
CA PHE A 359 -12.49 -12.15 -14.11
C PHE A 359 -12.81 -10.79 -13.51
N MET A 360 -12.57 -9.76 -14.29
CA MET A 360 -13.06 -8.41 -14.09
C MET A 360 -14.46 -8.28 -14.69
N LYS A 361 -15.32 -7.57 -13.99
CA LYS A 361 -16.68 -7.27 -14.43
C LYS A 361 -16.67 -6.03 -15.31
N TYR A 362 -17.25 -6.13 -16.49
CA TYR A 362 -17.50 -4.98 -17.35
C TYR A 362 -18.78 -4.28 -16.94
N ILE A 363 -18.64 -3.02 -16.54
CA ILE A 363 -19.72 -2.13 -16.15
C ILE A 363 -20.00 -1.21 -17.35
N GLN A 364 -21.17 -1.41 -17.97
CA GLN A 364 -21.60 -0.69 -19.17
C GLN A 364 -22.15 0.72 -18.89
N ALA A 365 -22.52 1.01 -17.64
CA ALA A 365 -22.95 2.35 -17.27
C ALA A 365 -21.84 3.36 -17.54
N LYS A 366 -22.21 4.53 -18.07
CA LYS A 366 -21.24 5.58 -18.37
C LYS A 366 -20.78 6.26 -17.07
N PRO A 367 -19.47 6.54 -16.90
CA PRO A 367 -18.38 6.14 -17.80
C PRO A 367 -18.09 4.63 -17.73
N SER A 368 -17.97 3.98 -18.91
CA SER A 368 -17.73 2.54 -18.99
C SER A 368 -16.37 2.14 -18.40
N ARG A 369 -16.31 0.99 -17.72
CA ARG A 369 -15.16 0.58 -16.88
C ARG A 369 -15.10 -0.92 -16.63
N LEU A 370 -13.93 -1.42 -16.27
CA LEU A 370 -13.70 -2.79 -15.77
C LEU A 370 -13.36 -2.75 -14.29
N HIS A 371 -13.98 -3.61 -13.49
CA HIS A 371 -13.72 -3.70 -12.06
C HIS A 371 -13.31 -5.13 -11.67
N CYS A 372 -12.19 -5.26 -10.96
CA CYS A 372 -11.73 -6.51 -10.38
C CYS A 372 -12.17 -6.63 -8.93
N SER A 373 -13.20 -7.42 -8.64
CA SER A 373 -13.73 -7.58 -7.27
C SER A 373 -12.77 -8.23 -6.27
N HIS A 374 -11.68 -8.84 -6.74
CA HIS A 374 -10.67 -9.45 -5.84
C HIS A 374 -9.49 -8.54 -5.55
N CYS A 375 -9.06 -7.74 -6.53
CA CYS A 375 -8.04 -6.71 -6.30
C CYS A 375 -8.64 -5.40 -5.77
N ASP A 376 -9.97 -5.27 -5.81
CA ASP A 376 -10.72 -4.04 -5.55
C ASP A 376 -10.23 -2.84 -6.37
N GLU A 377 -9.82 -3.10 -7.61
CA GLU A 377 -9.32 -2.08 -8.53
C GLU A 377 -10.28 -1.88 -9.71
N THR A 378 -10.38 -0.64 -10.16
CA THR A 378 -11.19 -0.25 -11.32
C THR A 378 -10.34 0.43 -12.39
N TYR A 379 -10.57 0.01 -13.63
CA TYR A 379 -9.90 0.49 -14.82
C TYR A 379 -10.90 1.20 -15.71
N SER A 380 -10.68 2.49 -15.97
CA SER A 380 -11.48 3.25 -16.92
C SER A 380 -11.27 2.72 -18.34
N LEU A 381 -12.31 2.76 -19.16
CA LEU A 381 -12.28 2.37 -20.57
C LEU A 381 -12.57 3.56 -21.50
N PRO A 382 -12.21 3.49 -22.79
CA PRO A 382 -12.58 4.53 -23.75
C PRO A 382 -14.10 4.64 -23.91
N GLN A 383 -14.59 5.89 -23.92
CA GLN A 383 -16.02 6.19 -23.98
C GLN A 383 -16.55 6.18 -25.43
N ASN A 384 -17.87 6.22 -25.59
CA ASN A 384 -18.55 6.34 -26.89
C ASN A 384 -18.17 5.27 -27.92
N GLY A 385 -18.02 4.02 -27.46
CA GLY A 385 -17.83 2.86 -28.31
C GLY A 385 -18.26 1.57 -27.63
N THR A 386 -18.07 0.46 -28.33
CA THR A 386 -18.35 -0.89 -27.81
C THR A 386 -17.05 -1.53 -27.34
N ILE A 387 -17.11 -2.26 -26.24
CA ILE A 387 -15.98 -2.99 -25.64
C ILE A 387 -16.27 -4.50 -25.74
N LYS A 388 -15.29 -5.26 -26.22
CA LYS A 388 -15.35 -6.73 -26.31
C LYS A 388 -14.02 -7.34 -25.86
N LEU A 389 -14.04 -8.60 -25.44
CA LEU A 389 -12.82 -9.36 -25.17
C LEU A 389 -12.02 -9.55 -26.47
N TYR A 390 -10.70 -9.37 -26.42
CA TYR A 390 -9.85 -9.47 -27.59
C TYR A 390 -9.05 -10.79 -27.60
N LYS A 391 -9.63 -11.82 -28.24
CA LYS A 391 -8.99 -13.12 -28.55
C LYS A 391 -8.31 -13.82 -27.36
N GLU A 392 -8.69 -13.49 -26.11
CA GLU A 392 -8.03 -13.95 -24.87
C GLU A 392 -6.51 -13.68 -24.84
N LEU A 393 -6.05 -12.73 -25.65
CA LEU A 393 -4.64 -12.34 -25.69
C LEU A 393 -4.32 -11.49 -24.47
N ARG A 394 -3.10 -11.65 -23.96
CA ARG A 394 -2.61 -10.94 -22.79
C ARG A 394 -1.54 -9.94 -23.17
N CYS A 395 -1.50 -8.86 -22.40
CA CYS A 395 -0.43 -7.88 -22.49
C CYS A 395 0.88 -8.51 -22.02
N PRO A 396 1.98 -8.45 -22.80
CA PRO A 396 3.25 -9.06 -22.41
C PRO A 396 3.95 -8.32 -21.25
N LEU A 397 3.46 -7.14 -20.86
CA LEU A 397 4.01 -6.34 -19.78
C LEU A 397 3.43 -6.67 -18.40
N ASP A 398 2.12 -6.88 -18.35
CA ASP A 398 1.36 -6.89 -17.09
C ASP A 398 0.38 -8.07 -16.99
N ASP A 399 0.36 -8.96 -17.98
CA ASP A 399 -0.50 -10.14 -18.10
C ASP A 399 -2.02 -9.88 -18.07
N PHE A 400 -2.46 -8.62 -18.21
CA PHE A 400 -3.89 -8.32 -18.35
C PHE A 400 -4.42 -8.80 -19.70
N GLU A 401 -5.61 -9.39 -19.69
CA GLU A 401 -6.31 -9.71 -20.94
C GLU A 401 -6.74 -8.42 -21.67
N LEU A 402 -6.43 -8.39 -22.96
CA LEU A 402 -6.72 -7.26 -23.83
C LEU A 402 -8.21 -7.18 -24.14
N VAL A 403 -8.70 -5.94 -24.26
CA VAL A 403 -10.05 -5.64 -24.75
C VAL A 403 -9.98 -4.85 -26.05
N LEU A 404 -10.98 -5.05 -26.90
CA LEU A 404 -11.12 -4.33 -28.17
C LEU A 404 -12.15 -3.22 -27.99
N TRP A 405 -11.74 -1.98 -28.25
CA TRP A 405 -12.67 -0.88 -28.39
C TRP A 405 -13.01 -0.66 -29.86
N SER A 406 -14.29 -0.39 -30.15
CA SER A 406 -14.75 -0.03 -31.50
C SER A 406 -15.78 1.09 -31.45
N SER A 407 -15.56 2.13 -32.25
CA SER A 407 -16.48 3.26 -32.43
C SER A 407 -17.70 2.93 -33.31
N GLY A 408 -17.78 1.71 -33.86
CA GLY A 408 -18.86 1.23 -34.74
C GLY A 408 -18.32 0.61 -36.03
N SER A 409 -19.24 0.12 -36.88
CA SER A 409 -18.88 -0.63 -38.11
C SER A 409 -18.06 0.17 -39.13
N ARG A 410 -18.22 1.50 -39.17
CA ARG A 410 -17.47 2.43 -40.02
C ARG A 410 -16.49 3.31 -39.23
N GLY A 411 -16.27 2.99 -37.96
CA GLY A 411 -15.42 3.76 -37.05
C GLY A 411 -14.04 3.12 -36.85
N LYS A 412 -13.26 3.72 -35.96
CA LYS A 412 -11.97 3.17 -35.53
C LYS A 412 -12.17 1.99 -34.58
N SER A 413 -11.21 1.09 -34.59
CA SER A 413 -11.09 0.01 -33.62
C SER A 413 -9.62 -0.20 -33.27
N TYR A 414 -9.34 -0.50 -32.01
CA TYR A 414 -7.99 -0.85 -31.56
C TYR A 414 -8.05 -1.68 -30.27
N PRO A 415 -7.13 -2.64 -30.10
CA PRO A 415 -6.95 -3.33 -28.83
C PRO A 415 -6.33 -2.39 -27.78
N LEU A 416 -6.66 -2.61 -26.51
CA LEU A 416 -6.05 -1.92 -25.38
C LEU A 416 -5.90 -2.86 -24.18
N CYS A 417 -4.81 -2.67 -23.44
CA CYS A 417 -4.64 -3.26 -22.11
C CYS A 417 -5.33 -2.37 -21.07
N PRO A 418 -6.28 -2.89 -20.26
CA PRO A 418 -6.94 -2.10 -19.21
C PRO A 418 -5.97 -1.45 -18.23
N TYR A 419 -4.87 -2.12 -17.89
CA TYR A 419 -3.87 -1.61 -16.97
C TYR A 419 -3.05 -0.47 -17.59
N CYS A 420 -2.39 -0.70 -18.74
CA CYS A 420 -1.59 0.31 -19.44
C CYS A 420 -2.40 1.57 -19.83
N TYR A 421 -3.69 1.42 -20.15
CA TYR A 421 -4.57 2.55 -20.47
C TYR A 421 -4.73 3.53 -19.29
N ASN A 422 -4.75 3.00 -18.06
CA ASN A 422 -4.92 3.76 -16.82
C ASN A 422 -3.57 4.13 -16.17
N HIS A 423 -2.55 3.30 -16.39
CA HIS A 423 -1.19 3.42 -15.86
C HIS A 423 -0.18 3.29 -17.01
N PRO A 424 0.03 4.36 -17.79
CA PRO A 424 0.93 4.33 -18.94
C PRO A 424 2.35 3.95 -18.50
N PRO A 425 2.94 2.86 -19.02
CA PRO A 425 4.26 2.41 -18.60
C PRO A 425 5.42 3.22 -19.18
N PHE A 426 5.17 4.03 -20.22
CA PHE A 426 6.18 4.79 -20.94
C PHE A 426 5.97 6.30 -20.83
N ARG A 427 7.06 7.10 -20.88
CA ARG A 427 7.02 8.57 -20.69
C ARG A 427 6.24 9.30 -21.79
N ASP A 428 6.27 8.74 -22.99
CA ASP A 428 5.60 9.18 -24.21
C ASP A 428 4.12 8.75 -24.27
N MET A 429 3.71 7.82 -23.39
CA MET A 429 2.33 7.36 -23.28
C MET A 429 1.57 8.14 -22.19
N LYS A 430 0.42 8.71 -22.54
CA LYS A 430 -0.51 9.40 -21.64
C LYS A 430 -1.67 8.48 -21.26
N LYS A 431 -2.33 8.78 -20.13
CA LYS A 431 -3.57 8.10 -19.74
C LYS A 431 -4.59 8.22 -20.86
N GLY A 432 -5.26 7.12 -21.18
CA GLY A 432 -6.23 7.08 -22.26
C GLY A 432 -5.70 6.59 -23.61
N MET A 433 -4.43 6.20 -23.71
CA MET A 433 -3.84 5.66 -24.95
C MET A 433 -4.01 4.14 -25.05
N GLY A 434 -4.36 3.65 -26.24
CA GLY A 434 -4.52 2.22 -26.54
C GLY A 434 -3.22 1.52 -26.92
N CYS A 435 -3.28 0.21 -27.24
CA CYS A 435 -2.08 -0.53 -27.67
C CYS A 435 -1.52 -0.01 -29.00
N ASN A 436 -2.36 0.57 -29.86
CA ASN A 436 -1.96 1.26 -31.10
C ASN A 436 -1.03 2.47 -30.88
N GLU A 437 -0.77 2.85 -29.64
CA GLU A 437 0.21 3.88 -29.26
C GLU A 437 1.25 3.35 -28.26
N CYS A 438 1.27 2.04 -28.01
CA CYS A 438 2.25 1.39 -27.15
C CYS A 438 3.59 1.27 -27.89
N THR A 439 4.68 1.54 -27.19
CA THR A 439 6.05 1.45 -27.72
C THR A 439 6.81 0.22 -27.23
N HIS A 440 6.12 -0.74 -26.60
CA HIS A 440 6.76 -1.97 -26.13
C HIS A 440 7.16 -2.90 -27.29
N PRO A 441 8.44 -3.29 -27.41
CA PRO A 441 8.94 -4.03 -28.58
C PRO A 441 8.34 -5.43 -28.72
N THR A 442 7.94 -6.08 -27.63
CA THR A 442 7.34 -7.43 -27.69
C THR A 442 5.82 -7.41 -27.82
N CYS A 443 5.18 -6.25 -27.77
CA CYS A 443 3.74 -6.15 -27.92
C CYS A 443 3.39 -6.25 -29.41
N GLN A 444 2.67 -7.30 -29.80
CA GLN A 444 2.21 -7.53 -31.18
C GLN A 444 1.23 -6.46 -31.69
N HIS A 445 0.69 -5.63 -30.78
CA HIS A 445 -0.23 -4.55 -31.09
C HIS A 445 0.38 -3.16 -30.93
N SER A 446 1.70 -3.10 -30.65
CA SER A 446 2.43 -1.85 -30.53
C SER A 446 2.44 -1.06 -31.82
N LEU A 447 2.72 0.23 -31.68
CA LEU A 447 2.91 1.14 -32.80
C LEU A 447 4.06 0.68 -33.71
N SER A 448 5.14 0.12 -33.14
CA SER A 448 6.27 -0.39 -33.93
C SER A 448 5.94 -1.63 -34.75
N MET A 449 4.96 -2.44 -34.32
CA MET A 449 4.58 -3.68 -35.02
C MET A 449 3.47 -3.47 -36.05
N LEU A 450 2.58 -2.48 -35.85
CA LEU A 450 1.41 -2.27 -36.71
C LEU A 450 1.39 -0.89 -37.41
N GLY A 451 2.35 -0.01 -37.10
CA GLY A 451 2.48 1.29 -37.74
C GLY A 451 2.98 1.14 -39.17
N ILE A 452 2.30 1.81 -40.11
CA ILE A 452 2.64 1.76 -41.54
C ILE A 452 3.36 3.03 -41.96
N GLY A 453 2.84 4.22 -41.64
CA GLY A 453 3.45 5.47 -42.07
C GLY A 453 2.80 6.70 -41.46
N GLN A 454 3.38 7.88 -41.71
CA GLN A 454 2.85 9.14 -41.22
C GLN A 454 1.47 9.44 -41.82
N CYS A 455 0.59 10.03 -41.01
CA CYS A 455 -0.74 10.42 -41.46
C CYS A 455 -0.69 11.61 -42.41
N VAL A 456 -1.41 11.51 -43.52
CA VAL A 456 -1.51 12.56 -44.55
C VAL A 456 -2.20 13.86 -44.08
N GLU A 457 -3.03 13.78 -43.02
CA GLU A 457 -3.87 14.91 -42.56
C GLU A 457 -3.38 15.54 -41.24
N CYS A 458 -2.44 14.90 -40.53
CA CYS A 458 -1.94 15.47 -39.27
C CYS A 458 -0.46 15.17 -39.01
N GLU A 459 0.25 16.20 -38.55
CA GLU A 459 1.71 16.19 -38.42
C GLU A 459 2.23 15.12 -37.44
N ASN A 460 1.47 14.82 -36.38
CA ASN A 460 1.91 13.93 -35.29
C ASN A 460 1.22 12.56 -35.28
N GLY A 461 0.47 12.22 -36.33
CA GLY A 461 -0.29 10.97 -36.42
C GLY A 461 0.43 9.91 -37.22
N VAL A 462 0.27 8.65 -36.81
CA VAL A 462 0.73 7.48 -37.55
C VAL A 462 -0.48 6.64 -37.95
N LEU A 463 -0.49 6.16 -39.18
CA LEU A 463 -1.48 5.21 -39.69
C LEU A 463 -1.12 3.81 -39.19
N VAL A 464 -2.03 3.22 -38.43
CA VAL A 464 -1.83 1.90 -37.79
C VAL A 464 -2.81 0.91 -38.40
N LEU A 465 -2.32 -0.26 -38.80
CA LEU A 465 -3.13 -1.36 -39.30
C LEU A 465 -4.15 -1.79 -38.22
N ASP A 466 -5.42 -1.96 -38.61
CA ASP A 466 -6.41 -2.60 -37.74
C ASP A 466 -6.45 -4.11 -38.03
N PRO A 467 -5.84 -4.96 -37.17
CA PRO A 467 -5.77 -6.40 -37.40
C PRO A 467 -7.13 -7.10 -37.27
N THR A 468 -8.20 -6.38 -36.89
CA THR A 468 -9.55 -6.91 -36.72
C THR A 468 -10.47 -6.59 -37.89
N SER A 469 -9.98 -5.84 -38.87
CA SER A 469 -10.79 -5.31 -39.97
C SER A 469 -11.01 -6.30 -41.13
N GLY A 470 -10.25 -7.40 -41.19
CA GLY A 470 -10.42 -8.44 -42.21
C GLY A 470 -11.85 -9.00 -42.25
N PRO A 471 -12.45 -9.23 -43.44
CA PRO A 471 -11.86 -9.14 -44.77
C PRO A 471 -11.84 -7.72 -45.38
N LYS A 472 -12.44 -6.72 -44.72
CA LYS A 472 -12.48 -5.32 -45.18
C LYS A 472 -11.37 -4.51 -44.52
N TRP A 473 -10.14 -4.79 -44.93
CA TRP A 473 -8.95 -4.26 -44.27
C TRP A 473 -8.95 -2.73 -44.25
N LYS A 474 -8.50 -2.20 -43.10
CA LYS A 474 -8.35 -0.75 -42.90
C LYS A 474 -7.17 -0.44 -41.99
N MET A 475 -6.63 0.75 -42.15
CA MET A 475 -5.72 1.39 -41.20
C MET A 475 -6.37 2.69 -40.70
N ALA A 476 -6.06 3.08 -39.48
CA ALA A 476 -6.59 4.31 -38.91
C ALA A 476 -5.45 5.13 -38.30
N CYS A 477 -5.59 6.46 -38.37
CA CYS A 477 -4.66 7.32 -37.66
C CYS A 477 -4.89 7.19 -36.14
N ASN A 478 -3.81 7.06 -35.38
CA ASN A 478 -3.87 7.04 -33.92
C ASN A 478 -4.20 8.41 -33.28
N LYS A 479 -4.11 9.52 -34.03
CA LYS A 479 -4.41 10.89 -33.52
C LYS A 479 -5.68 11.54 -34.10
N CYS A 480 -5.87 11.52 -35.42
CA CYS A 480 -6.98 12.22 -36.11
C CYS A 480 -8.01 11.23 -36.68
N ASN A 481 -9.13 11.69 -37.23
CA ASN A 481 -10.26 10.82 -37.66
C ASN A 481 -10.09 10.13 -39.03
N VAL A 482 -8.88 10.05 -39.56
CA VAL A 482 -8.59 9.39 -40.84
C VAL A 482 -8.68 7.87 -40.72
N ILE A 483 -9.37 7.25 -41.68
CA ILE A 483 -9.46 5.80 -41.87
C ILE A 483 -9.22 5.50 -43.35
N VAL A 484 -8.23 4.67 -43.65
CA VAL A 484 -7.92 4.28 -45.02
C VAL A 484 -8.33 2.82 -45.19
N HIS A 485 -9.22 2.55 -46.14
CA HIS A 485 -9.62 1.20 -46.53
C HIS A 485 -8.71 0.71 -47.64
N PHE A 486 -8.37 -0.58 -47.64
CA PHE A 486 -7.53 -1.15 -48.68
C PHE A 486 -7.74 -2.66 -48.80
N PHE A 487 -7.30 -3.22 -49.93
CA PHE A 487 -7.21 -4.68 -50.18
C PHE A 487 -8.51 -5.46 -49.87
N GLU A 488 -9.65 -5.07 -50.46
CA GLU A 488 -10.97 -5.70 -50.18
C GLU A 488 -11.03 -7.22 -50.42
N ASN A 489 -10.16 -7.77 -51.28
CA ASN A 489 -10.08 -9.19 -51.63
C ASN A 489 -8.93 -9.94 -50.94
N ALA A 490 -8.23 -9.31 -49.98
CA ALA A 490 -7.13 -9.95 -49.27
C ALA A 490 -7.62 -10.86 -48.13
N HIS A 491 -7.12 -12.09 -48.10
CA HIS A 491 -7.36 -13.02 -47.00
C HIS A 491 -6.49 -12.70 -45.78
N LYS A 492 -5.30 -12.11 -46.01
CA LYS A 492 -4.34 -11.82 -44.94
C LYS A 492 -3.50 -10.59 -45.29
N VAL A 493 -3.32 -9.71 -44.31
CA VAL A 493 -2.46 -8.53 -44.40
C VAL A 493 -1.55 -8.47 -43.17
N ARG A 494 -0.26 -8.20 -43.37
CA ARG A 494 0.73 -8.02 -42.30
C ARG A 494 1.65 -6.85 -42.61
N VAL A 495 2.10 -6.16 -41.57
CA VAL A 495 3.16 -5.14 -41.69
C VAL A 495 4.51 -5.85 -41.62
N SER A 496 5.36 -5.59 -42.60
CA SER A 496 6.74 -6.09 -42.68
C SER A 496 7.69 -5.15 -41.91
N PRO A 497 8.80 -5.66 -41.35
CA PRO A 497 9.83 -4.83 -40.73
C PRO A 497 10.63 -3.99 -41.75
N GLU A 498 10.51 -4.27 -43.04
CA GLU A 498 11.18 -3.53 -44.10
C GLU A 498 10.46 -2.20 -44.41
N THR A 499 11.21 -1.19 -44.81
CA THR A 499 10.70 0.16 -45.10
C THR A 499 10.92 0.55 -46.56
N CYS A 500 10.01 1.34 -47.11
CA CYS A 500 10.10 1.87 -48.45
C CYS A 500 11.20 2.94 -48.57
N GLU A 501 12.11 2.80 -49.53
CA GLU A 501 13.21 3.75 -49.77
C GLU A 501 12.75 5.16 -50.17
N SER A 502 11.51 5.33 -50.64
CA SER A 502 10.99 6.61 -51.15
C SER A 502 10.22 7.43 -50.12
N CYS A 503 9.60 6.80 -49.12
CA CYS A 503 8.72 7.49 -48.18
C CYS A 503 8.84 7.01 -46.71
N ASP A 504 9.80 6.12 -46.42
CA ASP A 504 10.06 5.53 -45.11
C ASP A 504 8.88 4.78 -44.47
N ALA A 505 7.78 4.56 -45.21
CA ALA A 505 6.66 3.77 -44.73
C ALA A 505 7.02 2.27 -44.69
N ALA A 506 6.53 1.56 -43.69
CA ALA A 506 6.68 0.11 -43.59
C ALA A 506 6.00 -0.59 -44.77
N LEU A 507 6.64 -1.63 -45.30
CA LEU A 507 6.08 -2.48 -46.34
C LEU A 507 4.95 -3.33 -45.78
N VAL A 508 4.00 -3.71 -46.63
CA VAL A 508 2.85 -4.51 -46.25
C VAL A 508 2.81 -5.77 -47.09
N ASP A 509 2.81 -6.93 -46.42
CA ASP A 509 2.67 -8.24 -47.03
C ASP A 509 1.19 -8.59 -47.14
N VAL A 510 0.74 -8.86 -48.36
CA VAL A 510 -0.67 -9.15 -48.67
C VAL A 510 -0.79 -10.50 -49.35
N ASP A 511 -1.76 -11.29 -48.92
CA ASP A 511 -2.16 -12.55 -49.57
C ASP A 511 -3.62 -12.43 -50.06
N PHE A 512 -3.78 -12.32 -51.37
CA PHE A 512 -5.06 -12.16 -52.06
C PHE A 512 -5.76 -13.50 -52.28
N ASN A 513 -7.09 -13.46 -52.37
CA ASN A 513 -7.85 -14.66 -52.73
C ASN A 513 -7.55 -15.09 -54.17
N LYS A 514 -7.18 -16.37 -54.38
CA LYS A 514 -6.91 -16.97 -55.70
C LYS A 514 -7.96 -16.64 -56.77
N ALA A 515 -9.24 -16.55 -56.39
CA ALA A 515 -10.32 -16.31 -57.35
C ALA A 515 -10.46 -14.84 -57.80
N LYS A 516 -9.83 -13.89 -57.09
CA LYS A 516 -9.98 -12.44 -57.30
C LYS A 516 -8.65 -11.69 -57.03
N SER A 517 -7.52 -12.29 -57.42
CA SER A 517 -6.20 -11.65 -57.27
C SER A 517 -6.07 -10.49 -58.25
N PRO A 518 -5.66 -9.29 -57.81
CA PRO A 518 -5.34 -8.17 -58.70
C PRO A 518 -3.92 -8.30 -59.32
N LEU A 519 -3.16 -9.35 -58.99
CA LEU A 519 -1.78 -9.55 -59.41
C LEU A 519 -1.69 -10.24 -60.78
N PRO A 520 -0.67 -9.91 -61.60
CA PRO A 520 -0.41 -10.60 -62.85
C PRO A 520 0.10 -12.04 -62.62
N GLY A 521 -0.46 -13.03 -63.32
CA GLY A 521 0.13 -14.38 -63.42
C GLY A 521 -0.20 -15.39 -62.32
N ASP A 522 -1.46 -15.51 -61.89
CA ASP A 522 -1.93 -16.45 -60.84
C ASP A 522 -1.22 -16.33 -59.46
N GLU A 523 -0.36 -15.32 -59.29
CA GLU A 523 0.27 -15.00 -58.02
C GLU A 523 -0.77 -14.44 -57.03
N THR A 524 -0.66 -14.84 -55.76
CA THR A 524 -1.55 -14.35 -54.69
C THR A 524 -0.83 -13.51 -53.65
N GLN A 525 0.49 -13.54 -53.61
CA GLN A 525 1.29 -12.85 -52.60
C GLN A 525 2.03 -11.68 -53.21
N HIS A 526 1.92 -10.52 -52.58
CA HIS A 526 2.68 -9.32 -52.95
C HIS A 526 3.12 -8.58 -51.70
N SER A 527 4.33 -8.05 -51.73
CA SER A 527 4.88 -7.20 -50.66
C SER A 527 5.28 -5.87 -51.27
N GLY A 528 4.80 -4.78 -50.68
CA GLY A 528 4.96 -3.46 -51.27
C GLY A 528 4.57 -2.33 -50.34
N CYS A 529 4.94 -1.10 -50.72
CA CYS A 529 4.57 0.09 -49.98
C CYS A 529 3.14 0.53 -50.35
N VAL A 530 2.29 0.75 -49.36
CA VAL A 530 0.89 1.17 -49.59
C VAL A 530 0.78 2.50 -50.36
N PHE A 531 1.81 3.36 -50.28
CA PHE A 531 1.80 4.69 -50.92
C PHE A 531 2.57 4.75 -52.24
N CYS A 532 3.63 3.95 -52.40
CA CYS A 532 4.55 4.06 -53.54
C CYS A 532 4.44 2.90 -54.53
N ASP A 533 3.84 1.78 -54.14
CA ASP A 533 3.69 0.63 -55.03
C ASP A 533 2.54 0.86 -56.04
N PRO A 534 2.82 0.81 -57.36
CA PRO A 534 1.81 1.00 -58.39
C PRO A 534 0.61 0.04 -58.28
N VAL A 535 0.83 -1.19 -57.80
CA VAL A 535 -0.23 -2.20 -57.64
C VAL A 535 -1.15 -1.85 -56.47
N PHE A 536 -0.59 -1.28 -55.40
CA PHE A 536 -1.37 -0.94 -54.20
C PHE A 536 -2.07 0.41 -54.29
N GLN A 537 -1.55 1.38 -55.04
CA GLN A 537 -2.16 2.71 -55.18
C GLN A 537 -3.62 2.66 -55.66
N ASP A 538 -3.93 1.77 -56.62
CA ASP A 538 -5.29 1.62 -57.15
C ASP A 538 -6.25 0.88 -56.19
N LEU A 539 -5.73 0.30 -55.11
CA LEU A 539 -6.47 -0.53 -54.14
C LEU A 539 -6.68 0.16 -52.79
N VAL A 540 -6.32 1.44 -52.68
CA VAL A 540 -6.35 2.23 -51.45
C VAL A 540 -7.40 3.34 -51.55
N GLU A 541 -8.37 3.34 -50.64
CA GLU A 541 -9.45 4.33 -50.59
C GLU A 541 -9.42 5.09 -49.26
N LEU A 542 -9.15 6.39 -49.31
CA LEU A 542 -9.12 7.25 -48.12
C LEU A 542 -10.53 7.70 -47.73
N LYS A 543 -10.92 7.45 -46.47
CA LYS A 543 -12.22 7.86 -45.91
C LYS A 543 -12.05 8.58 -44.57
N HIS A 544 -13.05 9.38 -44.22
CA HIS A 544 -13.12 10.05 -42.91
C HIS A 544 -14.13 9.31 -42.02
N ALA A 545 -13.78 9.10 -40.75
CA ALA A 545 -14.70 8.51 -39.79
C ALA A 545 -15.93 9.42 -39.62
N ALA A 546 -17.14 8.86 -39.76
CA ALA A 546 -18.38 9.62 -39.61
C ALA A 546 -18.59 10.05 -38.16
N THR A 547 -18.34 11.32 -37.83
CA THR A 547 -18.76 11.91 -36.56
C THR A 547 -20.23 12.33 -36.66
N ARG A 548 -21.12 11.65 -35.93
CA ARG A 548 -22.44 12.22 -35.61
C ARG A 548 -22.24 13.35 -34.61
N HIS A 549 -22.03 14.58 -35.11
CA HIS A 549 -22.52 15.86 -34.55
C HIS A 549 -22.04 17.03 -35.45
N PRO A 550 -22.90 18.02 -35.75
CA PRO A 550 -22.57 19.14 -36.64
C PRO A 550 -21.71 20.17 -35.90
N MET A 551 -20.47 20.39 -36.35
CA MET A 551 -19.76 21.62 -36.02
C MET A 551 -20.38 22.77 -36.81
N HIS A 552 -20.76 23.83 -36.12
CA HIS A 552 -21.15 25.12 -36.69
C HIS A 552 -20.14 25.56 -37.76
N ARG A 553 -20.57 25.60 -39.02
CA ARG A 553 -19.90 26.38 -40.07
C ARG A 553 -20.12 27.86 -39.77
N GLY A 554 -19.11 28.53 -39.23
CA GLY A 554 -19.04 29.99 -39.20
C GLY A 554 -18.98 30.51 -40.63
N GLY A 555 -20.06 31.13 -41.07
CA GLY A 555 -20.18 31.76 -42.39
C GLY A 555 -19.23 32.96 -42.52
N GLN A 556 -18.58 33.04 -43.68
CA GLN A 556 -17.86 34.22 -44.13
C GLN A 556 -18.81 35.42 -44.25
N GLY A 557 -18.51 36.49 -43.52
CA GLY A 557 -19.08 37.83 -43.71
C GLY A 557 -17.95 38.84 -43.93
N ARG A 558 -17.73 39.20 -45.19
CA ARG A 558 -16.86 40.30 -45.65
C ARG A 558 -17.53 41.65 -45.33
N ARG A 559 -16.84 42.57 -44.63
CA ARG A 559 -16.43 43.92 -45.11
C ARG A 559 -16.12 44.93 -43.98
N GLN A 560 -14.94 45.54 -44.15
CA GLN A 560 -14.59 46.97 -43.99
C GLN A 560 -14.61 47.64 -42.60
N GLY A 561 -13.45 48.25 -42.25
CA GLY A 561 -13.41 49.32 -41.26
C GLY A 561 -12.04 49.64 -40.66
N ARG A 562 -11.25 50.45 -41.38
CA ARG A 562 -10.03 51.22 -41.02
C ARG A 562 -9.69 51.40 -39.52
N GLY A 563 -8.40 51.30 -39.18
CA GLY A 563 -7.84 51.94 -37.97
C GLY A 563 -6.34 51.67 -37.77
N ARG A 564 -5.52 52.73 -37.79
CA ARG A 564 -4.04 52.75 -37.76
C ARG A 564 -3.46 52.41 -36.36
N GLY A 565 -2.22 51.91 -36.30
CA GLY A 565 -1.39 52.06 -35.10
C GLY A 565 -0.16 51.16 -35.02
N LYS A 566 1.03 51.75 -35.21
CA LYS A 566 2.38 51.16 -35.13
C LYS A 566 2.76 50.72 -33.69
N GLY A 567 3.65 49.72 -33.57
CA GLY A 567 4.74 49.81 -32.57
C GLY A 567 5.17 48.55 -31.81
N ARG A 568 6.26 47.91 -32.30
CA ARG A 568 7.42 47.37 -31.55
C ARG A 568 7.22 46.40 -30.36
N ARG A 569 7.61 45.13 -30.59
CA ARG A 569 8.31 44.24 -29.61
C ARG A 569 9.73 44.81 -29.31
N PRO A 570 10.33 44.59 -28.13
CA PRO A 570 11.06 43.33 -27.86
C PRO A 570 11.11 42.83 -26.39
N GLY A 571 11.52 41.57 -26.21
CA GLY A 571 11.92 40.94 -24.93
C GLY A 571 10.82 40.06 -24.32
N GLY A 572 10.89 38.72 -24.34
CA GLY A 572 11.99 37.90 -23.85
C GLY A 572 11.80 37.63 -22.35
N ARG A 573 10.93 36.70 -21.97
CA ARG A 573 10.79 36.23 -20.58
C ARG A 573 11.04 34.71 -20.50
N PRO A 574 11.89 34.24 -19.58
CA PRO A 574 12.19 32.83 -19.42
C PRO A 574 11.08 32.10 -18.64
N ASN A 575 10.95 30.83 -19.01
CA ASN A 575 10.09 29.79 -18.45
C ASN A 575 10.21 29.69 -16.91
N PRO A 576 9.10 29.67 -16.12
CA PRO A 576 9.21 29.35 -14.70
C PRO A 576 9.42 27.85 -14.53
N LYS A 577 10.60 27.50 -14.02
CA LYS A 577 10.95 26.17 -13.52
C LYS A 577 9.93 25.72 -12.46
N ARG A 578 9.63 24.42 -12.47
CA ARG A 578 8.87 23.66 -11.47
C ARG A 578 9.22 24.10 -10.04
N PRO A 579 8.25 24.20 -9.10
CA PRO A 579 8.57 24.52 -7.72
C PRO A 579 9.52 23.48 -7.13
N LYS A 580 10.72 23.94 -6.75
CA LYS A 580 11.51 23.25 -5.72
C LYS A 580 10.74 23.40 -4.41
N ASP A 581 10.67 22.30 -3.69
CA ASP A 581 10.12 22.16 -2.36
C ASP A 581 10.58 23.30 -1.43
N LYS A 582 9.70 24.28 -1.21
CA LYS A 582 9.91 25.45 -0.35
C LYS A 582 9.50 25.19 1.10
N MET A 583 8.92 24.03 1.42
CA MET A 583 8.51 23.69 2.79
C MET A 583 9.67 23.11 3.61
N ALA A 584 10.63 22.43 2.97
CA ALA A 584 11.85 21.97 3.63
C ALA A 584 12.78 23.12 4.09
N ALA A 585 12.69 24.31 3.49
CA ALA A 585 13.52 25.47 3.83
C ALA A 585 12.96 26.34 4.98
N LEU A 586 11.69 26.15 5.38
CA LEU A 586 11.07 26.91 6.48
C LEU A 586 11.18 26.21 7.84
N ALA A 587 11.51 24.92 7.87
CA ALA A 587 11.81 24.19 9.10
C ALA A 587 13.12 24.62 9.78
N ALA A 588 13.99 25.36 9.08
CA ALA A 588 15.26 25.85 9.60
C ALA A 588 15.21 27.29 10.15
N TYR A 589 14.04 27.95 10.14
CA TYR A 589 13.93 29.35 10.57
C TYR A 589 13.38 29.54 12.00
N PHE A 590 13.03 28.44 12.70
CA PHE A 590 12.53 28.45 14.09
C PHE A 590 13.04 27.25 14.91
N VAL A 591 14.31 26.87 14.72
CA VAL A 591 15.09 26.14 15.73
C VAL A 591 16.04 27.11 16.40
#